data_AF-A0A352Q073-F1
#
_entry.id   AF-A0A352Q073-F1
#
_cell.length_a   1.000
_cell.length_b   1.000
_cell.length_c   1.000
_cell.angle_alpha   90.00
_cell.angle_beta   90.00
_cell.angle_gamma   90.00
#
_symmetry.space_group_name_H-M   'P 1'
#
loop_
_entity.id
_entity.type
_entity.pdbx_description
1 polymer ?
#
loop_
_entity_poly.entity_id
_entity_poly.type
_entity_poly.pdbx_seq_one_letter_code
_entity_poly.pdbx_strand_id
1 'polypeptide(L)' 'MSNLVFAGVLAAAVPTFTLAAPAAADAGSVRPLLVGSTVPDVALTDPAGEPVRLLELVGRQPAVLIFYRGGW' A
#
# COMPACT_ATOMS: atom_id res chain seq x y z
N MET A 1 -20.44 -30.73 42.70
CA MET A 1 -20.25 -31.52 41.46
C MET A 1 -20.69 -30.70 40.26
N SER A 2 -19.80 -30.56 39.27
CA SER A 2 -20.06 -30.34 37.82
C SER A 2 -20.86 -29.12 37.33
N ASN A 3 -20.56 -28.45 36.22
CA ASN A 3 -19.45 -28.56 35.27
C ASN A 3 -19.30 -27.20 34.55
N LEU A 4 -18.06 -26.76 34.42
CA LEU A 4 -17.59 -25.68 33.58
C LEU A 4 -17.69 -26.12 32.10
N VAL A 5 -18.25 -25.33 31.20
CA VAL A 5 -17.84 -25.34 29.78
C VAL A 5 -17.90 -23.91 29.23
N PHE A 6 -16.72 -23.29 29.16
CA PHE A 6 -16.44 -22.09 28.39
C PHE A 6 -16.68 -22.38 26.90
N ALA A 7 -17.64 -21.72 26.28
CA ALA A 7 -17.79 -21.71 24.83
C ALA A 7 -16.69 -20.80 24.25
N GLY A 8 -15.56 -21.40 23.86
CA GLY A 8 -14.49 -20.72 23.16
C GLY A 8 -14.94 -20.30 21.75
N VAL A 9 -15.13 -19.00 21.54
CA VAL A 9 -15.24 -18.44 20.19
C VAL A 9 -13.84 -18.43 19.59
N LEU A 10 -13.55 -19.41 18.74
CA LEU A 10 -12.34 -19.43 17.92
C LEU A 10 -12.54 -18.41 16.79
N ALA A 11 -12.13 -17.16 17.03
CA ALA A 11 -12.05 -16.16 15.97
C ALA A 11 -10.90 -16.55 15.02
N ALA A 12 -11.22 -17.23 13.93
CA ALA A 12 -10.28 -17.47 12.85
C ALA A 12 -9.86 -16.11 12.25
N ALA A 13 -8.62 -15.72 12.46
CA ALA A 13 -8.04 -14.56 11.80
C ALA A 13 -7.96 -14.85 10.30
N VAL A 14 -8.93 -14.37 9.53
CA VAL A 14 -8.88 -14.44 8.07
C VAL A 14 -7.86 -13.40 7.63
N PRO A 15 -6.74 -13.78 7.00
CA PRO A 15 -5.81 -12.81 6.45
C PRO A 15 -6.52 -12.01 5.35
N THR A 16 -6.69 -10.71 5.57
CA THR A 16 -7.22 -9.79 4.56
C THR A 16 -6.13 -9.54 3.52
N PHE A 17 -6.15 -10.31 2.43
CA PHE A 17 -5.30 -10.02 1.28
C PHE A 17 -5.90 -8.84 0.52
N THR A 18 -5.18 -7.72 0.45
CA THR A 18 -5.49 -6.63 -0.46
C THR A 18 -5.15 -7.08 -1.88
N LEU A 19 -6.16 -7.16 -2.75
CA LEU A 19 -5.93 -7.35 -4.18
C LEU A 19 -5.07 -6.19 -4.68
N ALA A 20 -3.90 -6.51 -5.23
CA ALA A 20 -3.07 -5.52 -5.89
C ALA A 20 -3.87 -4.86 -7.00
N ALA A 21 -3.70 -3.54 -7.17
CA ALA A 21 -4.31 -2.82 -8.29
C ALA A 21 -3.95 -3.54 -9.60
N PRO A 22 -4.90 -3.68 -10.54
CA PRO A 22 -4.62 -4.35 -11.80
C PRO A 22 -3.46 -3.66 -12.50
N ALA A 23 -2.44 -4.42 -12.88
CA ALA A 23 -1.41 -3.92 -13.77
C ALA A 23 -2.05 -3.51 -15.10
N ALA A 24 -1.40 -2.59 -15.83
CA ALA A 24 -1.84 -2.22 -17.16
C ALA A 24 -1.99 -3.49 -18.04
N ALA A 25 -3.06 -3.55 -18.83
CA ALA A 25 -3.39 -4.73 -19.63
C ALA A 25 -2.33 -5.02 -20.70
N ASP A 26 -1.62 -3.99 -21.13
CA ASP A 26 -0.58 -4.02 -22.14
C ASP A 26 0.40 -2.86 -21.93
N ALA A 27 1.54 -2.88 -22.61
CA ALA A 27 2.55 -1.83 -22.46
C ALA A 27 2.08 -0.46 -22.96
N GLY A 28 1.18 -0.41 -23.96
CA GLY A 28 0.65 0.82 -24.55
C GLY A 28 -0.41 1.51 -23.70
N SER A 29 -1.01 0.83 -22.71
CA SER A 29 -1.94 1.43 -21.76
C SER A 29 -1.26 2.16 -20.60
N VAL A 30 0.07 2.05 -20.46
CA VAL A 30 0.86 2.80 -19.47
C VAL A 30 1.10 4.23 -19.96
N ARG A 31 0.82 5.23 -19.12
CA ARG A 31 1.07 6.66 -19.40
C ARG A 31 2.06 7.25 -18.39
N PRO A 32 3.37 7.32 -18.72
CA PRO A 32 4.36 7.94 -17.84
C PRO A 32 4.08 9.42 -17.60
N LEU A 33 4.46 9.92 -16.41
CA LEU A 33 4.44 11.35 -16.13
C LEU A 33 5.48 12.07 -17.00
N LEU A 34 5.08 13.18 -17.60
CA LEU A 34 5.97 14.04 -18.39
C LEU A 34 6.69 15.04 -17.48
N VAL A 35 7.85 15.54 -17.94
CA VAL A 35 8.54 16.64 -17.25
C VAL A 35 7.61 17.85 -17.14
N GLY A 36 7.56 18.46 -15.95
CA GLY A 36 6.66 19.58 -15.64
C GLY A 36 5.26 19.16 -15.19
N SER A 37 4.94 17.85 -15.18
CA SER A 37 3.69 17.36 -14.59
C SER A 37 3.67 17.58 -13.08
N THR A 38 2.48 17.84 -12.54
CA THR A 38 2.26 17.87 -11.09
C THR A 38 2.36 16.45 -10.53
N VAL A 39 3.07 16.30 -9.40
CA VAL A 39 3.12 15.03 -8.68
C VAL A 39 1.71 14.67 -8.19
N PRO A 40 1.21 13.45 -8.44
CA PRO A 40 -0.11 13.05 -8.00
C PRO A 40 -0.16 12.87 -6.48
N ASP A 41 -1.31 13.17 -5.89
CA ASP A 41 -1.54 12.97 -4.47
C ASP A 41 -2.02 11.54 -4.18
N VAL A 42 -1.07 10.67 -3.81
CA VAL A 42 -1.29 9.24 -3.56
C VAL A 42 -0.96 8.85 -2.12
N ALA A 43 -1.73 7.91 -1.58
CA ALA A 43 -1.39 7.26 -0.31
C ALA A 43 -0.42 6.12 -0.58
N LEU A 44 0.60 6.02 0.25
CA LEU A 44 1.60 4.96 0.26
C LEU A 44 1.61 4.32 1.65
N THR A 45 2.20 3.15 1.75
CA THR A 45 2.48 2.47 3.01
C THR A 45 3.97 2.60 3.29
N ASP A 46 4.32 3.07 4.48
CA ASP A 46 5.70 3.17 4.92
C ASP A 46 6.24 1.79 5.41
N PRO A 47 7.54 1.68 5.76
CA PRO A 47 8.10 0.42 6.25
C PRO A 47 7.52 -0.08 7.58
N ALA A 48 6.86 0.77 8.36
CA ALA A 48 6.17 0.39 9.59
C ALA A 48 4.73 -0.10 9.33
N GLY A 49 4.24 0.00 8.10
CA GLY A 49 2.87 -0.34 7.74
C GLY A 49 1.90 0.84 7.84
N GLU A 50 2.38 2.03 8.15
CA GLU A 50 1.55 3.21 8.36
C GLU A 50 1.25 3.93 7.03
N PRO A 51 0.03 4.50 6.88
CA PRO A 51 -0.31 5.28 5.71
C PRO A 51 0.41 6.62 5.70
N VAL A 52 1.03 6.98 4.57
CA VAL A 52 1.68 8.27 4.34
C VAL A 52 1.24 8.87 3.00
N ARG A 53 1.12 10.19 2.89
CA ARG A 53 0.83 10.86 1.60
C ARG A 53 2.13 11.22 0.89
N LEU A 54 2.22 10.92 -0.41
CA LEU A 54 3.40 11.26 -1.21
C LEU A 54 3.72 12.77 -1.16
N LEU A 55 2.70 13.62 -1.23
CA LEU A 55 2.89 15.08 -1.23
C LEU A 55 3.41 15.62 0.11
N GLU A 56 3.13 14.96 1.23
CA GLU A 56 3.71 15.34 2.53
C GLU A 56 5.22 15.10 2.57
N LEU A 57 5.72 14.14 1.79
CA LEU A 57 7.14 13.80 1.69
C LEU A 57 7.85 14.72 0.68
N VAL A 58 7.35 14.82 -0.54
CA VAL A 58 8.02 15.53 -1.63
C VAL A 58 7.76 17.04 -1.64
N GLY A 59 6.74 17.52 -0.92
CA GLY A 59 6.40 18.95 -0.84
C GLY A 59 7.29 19.75 0.10
N ARG A 60 8.06 19.08 0.97
CA ARG A 60 8.89 19.73 2.00
C ARG A 60 10.18 20.32 1.46
N GLN A 61 10.74 19.68 0.43
CA GLN A 61 12.02 20.02 -0.18
C GLN A 61 12.14 19.30 -1.53
N PRO A 62 13.05 19.75 -2.43
CA PRO A 62 13.36 18.98 -3.64
C PRO A 62 13.71 17.52 -3.31
N ALA A 63 13.07 16.59 -4.02
CA ALA A 63 13.14 15.17 -3.73
C ALA A 63 13.54 14.36 -4.97
N VAL A 64 14.26 13.26 -4.74
CA VAL A 64 14.51 12.22 -5.75
C VAL A 64 13.63 11.03 -5.41
N LEU A 65 12.71 10.68 -6.29
CA LEU A 65 11.82 9.52 -6.14
C LEU A 65 12.36 8.34 -6.94
N ILE A 66 12.66 7.23 -6.26
CA ILE A 66 13.20 6.02 -6.87
C ILE A 66 12.10 4.96 -6.90
N PHE A 67 11.68 4.56 -8.11
CA PHE A 67 10.82 3.39 -8.29
C PHE A 67 11.69 2.13 -8.35
N TYR A 68 11.43 1.20 -7.44
CA TYR A 68 12.13 -0.08 -7.36
C TYR A 68 11.12 -1.24 -7.39
N ARG A 69 11.41 -2.28 -8.19
CA ARG A 69 10.59 -3.48 -8.29
C ARG A 69 11.36 -4.66 -7.69
N GLY A 70 10.89 -5.19 -6.58
CA GLY A 70 11.46 -6.34 -5.86
C GLY A 70 11.52 -6.09 -4.36
N GLY A 71 11.46 -7.15 -3.56
CA GLY A 71 12.06 -7.16 -2.22
C GLY A 71 13.48 -7.71 -2.34
N TRP A 72 14.36 -7.35 -1.42
CA TRP A 72 15.57 -8.16 -1.19
C TRP A 72 15.17 -9.48 -0.53
#